data_AF-A0A2W4XJD1-F1
#
_entry.id   AF-A0A2W4XJD1-F1
#
_cell.length_a   1.000
_cell.length_b   1.000
_cell.length_c   1.000
_cell.angle_alpha   90.00
_cell.angle_beta   90.00
_cell.angle_gamma   90.00
#
_symmetry.space_group_name_H-M   'P 1'
#
loop_
_entity.id
_entity.type
_entity.pdbx_description
1 polymer ?
#
loop_
_entity_poly.entity_id
_entity_poly.type
_entity_poly.pdbx_seq_one_letter_code
_entity_poly.pdbx_strand_id
1 'polypeptide(L)'
;MPLSIRQKDTSRIQFAYYAYIAGPMGDVFRYLLRNKAHSTHKGKKMGLAAIAAFWRPFSAKAVLGLSDPEVRAIALTSITELQQQIELIRSTFNIPAASRELTRRDIEQMIEESLNARRSINQEPTVQALPLPDNYNTHR
;
A
#
# COMPACT_ATOMS: atom_id res chain seq x y z
N MET A 1 -9.35 51.14 -12.65
CA MET A 1 -8.13 50.36 -12.37
C MET A 1 -8.39 48.93 -12.79
N PRO A 2 -7.79 48.41 -13.86
CA PRO A 2 -8.08 47.05 -14.32
C PRO A 2 -7.40 46.03 -13.40
N LEU A 3 -8.14 44.98 -13.03
CA LEU A 3 -7.65 43.81 -12.32
C LEU A 3 -6.63 43.10 -13.21
N SER A 4 -5.35 43.20 -12.87
CA SER A 4 -4.30 42.39 -13.48
C SER A 4 -4.64 40.92 -13.21
N ILE A 5 -5.05 40.21 -14.27
CA ILE A 5 -5.16 38.76 -14.31
C ILE A 5 -3.79 38.24 -13.86
N ARG A 6 -3.70 37.75 -12.62
CA ARG A 6 -2.49 37.09 -12.11
C ARG A 6 -2.10 36.05 -13.15
N GLN A 7 -0.91 36.19 -13.74
CA GLN A 7 -0.29 35.12 -14.51
C GLN A 7 -0.46 33.83 -13.69
N LYS A 8 -1.15 32.84 -14.26
CA LYS A 8 -1.16 31.50 -13.69
C LYS A 8 0.29 31.06 -13.65
N ASP A 9 0.87 31.07 -12.46
CA ASP A 9 2.20 30.56 -12.23
C ASP A 9 2.19 29.08 -12.66
N THR A 10 2.79 28.80 -13.82
CA THR A 10 2.89 27.44 -14.38
C THR A 10 4.12 26.72 -13.87
N SER A 11 4.82 27.29 -12.88
CA SER A 11 5.98 26.70 -12.24
C SER A 11 5.65 25.30 -11.73
N ARG A 12 6.51 24.35 -12.10
CA ARG A 12 6.37 22.96 -11.71
C ARG A 12 7.08 22.73 -10.39
N ILE A 13 6.41 22.07 -9.46
CA ILE A 13 7.02 21.61 -8.21
C ILE A 13 7.66 20.25 -8.47
N GLN A 14 8.95 20.12 -8.15
CA GLN A 14 9.62 18.82 -8.06
C GLN A 14 9.62 18.36 -6.60
N PHE A 15 8.90 17.27 -6.32
CA PHE A 15 8.94 16.58 -5.05
C PHE A 15 9.78 15.30 -5.18
N ALA A 16 10.90 15.23 -4.48
CA ALA A 16 11.77 14.06 -4.44
C ALA A 16 11.78 13.46 -3.04
N TYR A 17 11.61 12.15 -2.95
CA TYR A 17 11.65 11.41 -1.69
C TYR A 17 12.46 10.13 -1.89
N TYR A 18 13.36 9.84 -0.94
CA TYR A 18 14.19 8.64 -0.95
C TYR A 18 13.63 7.62 0.05
N ALA A 19 13.19 6.48 -0.46
CA ALA A 19 12.72 5.35 0.35
C ALA A 19 13.66 4.17 0.19
N TYR A 20 13.88 3.41 1.26
CA TYR A 20 14.55 2.12 1.16
C TYR A 20 13.71 1.14 0.34
N ILE A 21 14.33 0.57 -0.69
CA ILE A 21 13.69 -0.37 -1.62
C ILE A 21 13.19 -1.64 -0.91
N ALA A 22 13.86 -2.05 0.17
CA ALA A 22 13.51 -3.22 0.97
C ALA A 22 12.47 -2.95 2.07
N GLY A 23 11.95 -1.71 2.17
CA GLY A 23 10.93 -1.35 3.15
C GLY A 23 9.51 -1.40 2.57
N PRO A 24 8.47 -1.40 3.43
CA PRO A 24 7.06 -1.41 3.00
C PRO A 24 6.71 -0.29 2.01
N MET A 25 7.27 0.91 2.21
CA MET A 25 7.11 2.03 1.26
C MET A 25 7.80 1.78 -0.08
N GLY A 26 8.95 1.10 -0.08
CA GLY A 26 9.66 0.70 -1.30
C GLY A 26 8.82 -0.24 -2.16
N ASP A 27 8.11 -1.19 -1.52
CA ASP A 27 7.21 -2.12 -2.22
C ASP A 27 6.02 -1.39 -2.84
N VAL A 28 5.39 -0.46 -2.11
CA VAL A 28 4.30 0.39 -2.62
C VAL A 28 4.77 1.21 -3.83
N PHE A 29 5.93 1.87 -3.75
CA PHE A 29 6.45 2.64 -4.88
C PHE A 29 6.86 1.76 -6.06
N ARG A 30 7.42 0.56 -5.81
CA ARG A 30 7.70 -0.39 -6.89
C ARG A 30 6.41 -0.81 -7.58
N TYR A 31 5.35 -1.08 -6.83
CA TYR A 31 4.03 -1.39 -7.39
C TYR A 31 3.50 -0.23 -8.24
N LEU A 32 3.45 0.99 -7.71
CA LEU A 32 2.92 2.15 -8.45
C LEU A 32 3.75 2.51 -9.68
N LEU A 33 5.07 2.31 -9.65
CA LEU A 33 5.95 2.78 -10.72
C LEU A 33 6.29 1.71 -11.75
N ARG A 34 6.23 0.43 -11.39
CA ARG A 34 6.78 -0.69 -12.20
C ARG A 34 5.82 -1.88 -12.36
N ASN A 35 4.52 -1.72 -12.08
CA ASN A 35 3.54 -2.79 -12.30
C ASN A 35 3.07 -2.84 -13.77
N LYS A 36 2.99 -4.05 -14.35
CA LYS A 36 2.52 -4.27 -15.72
C LYS A 36 1.06 -3.87 -15.95
N ALA A 37 0.24 -3.83 -14.90
CA ALA A 37 -1.19 -3.47 -14.98
C ALA A 37 -1.44 -1.98 -15.28
N HIS A 38 -0.44 -1.11 -15.12
CA HIS A 38 -0.59 0.32 -15.40
C HIS A 38 0.74 0.98 -15.76
N SER A 39 0.70 2.04 -16.56
CA SER A 39 1.91 2.80 -16.87
C SER A 39 2.45 3.53 -15.64
N THR A 40 3.76 3.79 -15.62
CA THR A 40 4.42 4.58 -14.56
C THR A 40 3.77 5.94 -14.34
N HIS A 41 3.34 6.61 -15.41
CA HIS A 41 2.63 7.89 -15.32
C HIS A 41 1.27 7.74 -14.62
N LYS A 42 0.51 6.69 -14.93
CA LYS A 42 -0.77 6.40 -14.28
C LYS A 42 -0.57 6.11 -12.78
N GLY A 43 0.42 5.30 -12.41
CA GLY A 43 0.67 4.99 -11.01
C GLY A 43 1.19 6.19 -10.20
N LYS A 44 2.00 7.08 -10.80
CA LYS A 44 2.33 8.38 -10.19
C LYS A 44 1.08 9.20 -9.90
N LYS A 45 0.15 9.29 -10.87
CA LYS A 45 -1.13 10.00 -10.67
C LYS A 45 -1.97 9.38 -9.56
N MET A 46 -2.02 8.05 -9.48
CA MET A 46 -2.74 7.34 -8.42
C MET A 46 -2.16 7.68 -7.03
N GLY A 47 -0.84 7.59 -6.88
CA GLY A 47 -0.18 7.93 -5.61
C GLY A 47 -0.38 9.40 -5.22
N LEU A 48 -0.24 10.32 -6.17
CA LEU A 48 -0.47 11.75 -5.93
C LEU A 48 -1.94 12.04 -5.56
N ALA A 49 -2.90 11.41 -6.25
CA ALA A 49 -4.31 11.58 -5.95
C ALA A 49 -4.65 11.08 -4.53
N ALA A 50 -4.11 9.93 -4.12
CA ALA A 50 -4.29 9.38 -2.78
C ALA A 50 -3.77 10.32 -1.69
N ILE A 51 -2.54 10.84 -1.85
CA ILE A 51 -1.95 11.80 -0.91
C ILE A 51 -2.73 13.12 -0.91
N ALA A 52 -3.08 13.63 -2.09
CA ALA A 52 -3.78 14.90 -2.22
C ALA A 52 -5.19 14.85 -1.61
N ALA A 53 -5.92 13.74 -1.76
CA ALA A 53 -7.26 13.58 -1.19
C ALA A 53 -7.25 13.87 0.32
N PHE A 54 -6.24 13.39 1.05
CA PHE A 54 -6.10 13.62 2.48
C PHE A 54 -5.68 15.06 2.82
N TRP A 55 -4.66 15.61 2.15
CA TRP A 55 -4.06 16.90 2.55
C TRP A 55 -4.78 18.14 1.99
N ARG A 56 -5.64 17.99 0.97
CA ARG A 56 -6.30 19.12 0.29
C ARG A 56 -7.05 20.06 1.24
N PRO A 57 -7.86 19.61 2.22
CA PRO A 57 -8.60 20.52 3.09
C PRO A 57 -7.69 21.35 4.00
N PHE A 58 -6.60 20.74 4.49
CA PHE A 58 -5.60 21.42 5.29
C PHE A 58 -4.86 22.50 4.49
N SER A 59 -4.48 22.17 3.25
CA SER A 59 -3.85 23.16 2.35
C SER A 59 -4.81 24.30 2.00
N ALA A 60 -6.10 24.01 1.80
CA ALA A 60 -7.11 25.02 1.50
C ALA A 60 -7.28 26.00 2.67
N LYS A 61 -7.26 25.50 3.91
CA LYS A 61 -7.29 26.33 5.11
C LYS A 61 -6.02 27.16 5.30
N ALA A 62 -4.85 26.52 5.18
CA ALA A 62 -3.57 27.13 5.56
C ALA A 62 -2.94 28.01 4.47
N VAL A 63 -3.13 27.66 3.19
CA VAL A 63 -2.44 28.30 2.05
C VAL A 63 -3.38 29.20 1.26
N LEU A 64 -4.63 28.76 1.04
CA LEU A 64 -5.60 29.51 0.23
C LEU A 64 -6.41 30.52 1.05
N GLY A 65 -6.38 30.44 2.38
CA GLY A 65 -7.10 31.35 3.27
C GLY A 65 -8.61 31.32 3.07
N LEU A 66 -9.16 30.17 2.65
CA LEU A 66 -10.59 30.02 2.39
C LEU A 66 -11.41 30.13 3.68
N SER A 67 -12.67 30.51 3.54
CA SER A 67 -13.61 30.55 4.66
C SER A 67 -13.95 29.14 5.18
N ASP A 68 -14.42 29.04 6.42
CA ASP A 68 -14.78 27.76 7.03
C ASP A 68 -15.83 26.95 6.23
N PRO A 69 -16.89 27.56 5.64
CA PRO A 69 -17.82 26.83 4.77
C PRO A 69 -17.14 26.26 3.52
N GLU A 70 -16.24 26.99 2.89
CA GLU A 70 -15.51 26.54 1.69
C GLU A 70 -14.53 25.41 2.03
N VAL A 71 -13.79 25.54 3.14
CA VAL A 71 -12.91 24.47 3.65
C VAL A 71 -13.73 23.23 3.97
N ARG A 72 -14.92 23.38 4.57
CA ARG A 72 -15.81 22.25 4.86
C ARG A 72 -16.29 21.56 3.58
N ALA A 73 -16.64 22.31 2.54
CA ALA A 73 -17.01 21.73 1.25
C ALA A 73 -15.86 20.90 0.65
N ILE A 74 -14.63 21.43 0.68
CA ILE A 74 -13.43 20.70 0.23
C ILE A 74 -13.19 19.45 1.08
N ALA A 75 -13.36 19.55 2.40
CA ALA A 75 -13.24 18.41 3.31
C ALA A 75 -14.23 17.29 2.98
N LEU A 76 -15.49 17.63 2.67
CA LEU A 76 -16.49 16.65 2.27
C LEU A 76 -16.10 15.94 0.96
N THR A 77 -15.62 16.68 -0.05
CA THR A 77 -15.11 16.08 -1.28
C THR A 77 -13.93 15.14 -1.01
N SER A 78 -12.98 15.57 -0.18
CA SER A 78 -11.84 14.75 0.24
C SER A 78 -12.26 13.46 0.96
N ILE A 79 -13.27 13.53 1.83
CA ILE A 79 -13.83 12.35 2.51
C ILE A 79 -14.41 11.37 1.49
N THR A 80 -15.18 11.84 0.51
CA THR A 80 -15.73 10.98 -0.54
C THR A 80 -14.63 10.31 -1.38
N GLU A 81 -13.58 11.05 -1.76
CA GLU A 81 -12.43 10.49 -2.50
C GLU A 81 -11.71 9.40 -1.68
N LEU A 82 -11.54 9.59 -0.37
CA LEU A 82 -10.94 8.60 0.53
C LEU A 82 -11.85 7.38 0.74
N GLN A 83 -13.16 7.57 0.85
CA GLN A 83 -14.13 6.48 0.94
C GLN A 83 -14.07 5.58 -0.29
N GLN A 84 -13.97 6.14 -1.49
CA GLN A 84 -13.78 5.35 -2.73
C GLN A 84 -12.50 4.50 -2.69
N GLN A 85 -11.40 5.02 -2.12
CA GLN A 85 -10.17 4.26 -1.97
C GLN A 85 -10.33 3.12 -0.94
N ILE A 86 -11.04 3.37 0.16
CA ILE A 86 -11.36 2.35 1.17
C ILE A 86 -12.25 1.25 0.56
N GLU A 87 -13.25 1.63 -0.23
CA GLU A 87 -14.14 0.69 -0.92
C GLU A 87 -13.38 -0.18 -1.92
N LEU A 88 -12.44 0.39 -2.67
CA LEU A 88 -11.58 -0.37 -3.58
C LEU A 88 -10.73 -1.41 -2.82
N ILE A 89 -10.15 -1.05 -1.67
CA ILE A 89 -9.41 -1.99 -0.83
C ILE A 89 -10.35 -3.10 -0.37
N ARG A 90 -11.54 -2.73 0.13
CA ARG A 90 -12.55 -3.68 0.60
C ARG A 90 -12.95 -4.67 -0.49
N SER A 91 -13.31 -4.19 -1.69
CA SER A 91 -13.73 -5.05 -2.78
C SER A 91 -12.60 -5.95 -3.27
N THR A 92 -11.37 -5.43 -3.36
CA THR A 92 -10.21 -6.18 -3.87
C THR A 92 -9.81 -7.31 -2.93
N PHE A 93 -9.95 -7.12 -1.63
CA PHE A 93 -9.55 -8.08 -0.60
C PHE A 93 -10.75 -8.76 0.09
N ASN A 94 -11.95 -8.62 -0.46
CA ASN A 94 -13.21 -9.19 0.08
C ASN A 94 -13.45 -8.84 1.56
N ILE A 95 -13.13 -7.62 1.98
CA ILE A 95 -13.31 -7.14 3.36
C ILE A 95 -14.73 -6.55 3.49
N PRO A 96 -15.60 -7.09 4.36
CA PRO A 96 -16.93 -6.55 4.57
C PRO A 96 -16.91 -5.14 5.16
N ALA A 97 -17.88 -4.31 4.78
CA ALA A 97 -18.00 -2.95 5.32
C ALA A 97 -18.25 -2.92 6.84
N ALA A 98 -18.92 -3.94 7.37
CA ALA A 98 -19.23 -4.12 8.79
C ALA A 98 -18.23 -5.06 9.52
N SER A 99 -17.05 -5.30 8.93
CA SER A 99 -16.05 -6.16 9.56
C SER A 99 -15.65 -5.58 10.92
N ARG A 100 -15.63 -6.44 11.95
CA ARG A 100 -15.22 -6.07 13.31
C ARG A 100 -13.79 -5.51 13.25
N GLU A 101 -13.53 -4.40 13.95
CA GLU A 101 -12.18 -3.86 14.06
C GLU A 101 -11.29 -4.88 14.76
N LEU A 102 -10.49 -5.61 13.98
CA LEU A 102 -9.39 -6.41 14.51
C LEU A 102 -8.37 -5.44 15.10
N THR A 103 -7.93 -5.71 16.32
CA THR A 103 -6.87 -4.91 16.90
C THR A 103 -5.56 -5.16 16.13
N ARG A 104 -4.64 -4.20 16.19
CA ARG A 104 -3.31 -4.38 15.59
C ARG A 104 -2.62 -5.67 16.03
N ARG A 105 -2.80 -6.05 17.31
CA ARG A 105 -2.23 -7.28 17.87
C ARG A 105 -2.83 -8.53 17.23
N ASP A 106 -4.14 -8.54 17.02
CA ASP A 106 -4.83 -9.67 16.36
C ASP A 106 -4.31 -9.86 14.92
N ILE A 107 -4.09 -8.75 14.20
CA ILE A 107 -3.56 -8.78 12.83
C ILE A 107 -2.12 -9.31 12.81
N GLU A 108 -1.26 -8.80 13.71
CA GLU A 108 0.14 -9.25 13.82
C GLU A 108 0.22 -10.75 14.15
N GLN A 109 -0.60 -11.23 15.10
CA GLN A 109 -0.67 -12.64 15.46
C GLN A 109 -1.14 -13.51 14.29
N MET A 110 -2.21 -13.12 13.58
CA MET A 110 -2.70 -13.86 12.41
C MET A 110 -1.63 -13.99 11.31
N ILE A 111 -0.85 -12.93 11.08
CA ILE A 111 0.24 -12.94 10.10
C ILE A 111 1.35 -13.89 10.56
N GLU A 112 1.75 -13.83 11.83
CA GLU A 112 2.80 -14.68 12.38
C GLU A 112 2.41 -16.17 12.35
N GLU A 113 1.19 -16.51 12.76
CA GLU A 113 0.66 -17.87 12.69
C GLU A 113 0.64 -18.38 11.24
N SER A 114 0.22 -17.55 10.29
CA SER A 114 0.23 -17.89 8.86
C SER A 114 1.64 -18.12 8.31
N LEU A 115 2.63 -17.34 8.75
CA LEU A 115 4.02 -17.52 8.35
C LEU A 115 4.62 -18.79 8.97
N ASN A 116 4.29 -19.09 10.23
CA ASN A 116 4.76 -20.28 10.93
C ASN A 116 4.15 -21.56 10.33
N ALA A 117 2.84 -21.58 10.02
CA ALA A 117 2.19 -22.69 9.35
C ALA A 117 2.84 -23.03 8.00
N ARG A 118 3.22 -22.01 7.21
CA ARG A 118 3.95 -22.19 5.94
C ARG A 118 5.36 -22.74 6.13
N ARG A 119 6.03 -22.40 7.24
CA ARG A 119 7.35 -22.95 7.57
C ARG A 119 7.25 -24.43 7.97
N SER A 120 6.23 -24.80 8.74
CA SER A 120 6.01 -26.19 9.17
C SER A 120 5.66 -27.12 8.00
N ILE A 121 4.92 -26.65 6.99
CA ILE A 121 4.60 -27.44 5.79
C ILE A 121 5.84 -27.70 4.93
N ASN A 122 6.81 -26.78 4.92
CA ASN A 122 8.05 -26.94 4.17
C ASN A 122 9.13 -27.75 4.93
N GLN A 123 8.79 -28.30 6.11
CA GLN A 123 9.63 -29.23 6.86
C GLN A 123 8.98 -30.63 6.84
N GLU A 124 9.01 -31.31 5.69
CA GLU A 124 8.80 -32.77 5.70
C GLU A 124 10.05 -33.49 6.22
N PRO A 125 9.87 -34.63 6.91
CA PRO A 125 10.90 -35.23 7.75
C PRO A 125 12.03 -35.80 6.89
N THR A 126 13.27 -35.49 7.26
CA THR A 126 14.45 -36.28 6.87
C THR A 126 14.17 -37.74 7.20
N VAL A 127 13.78 -38.52 6.19
CA VAL A 127 13.74 -39.98 6.27
C VAL A 127 15.16 -40.39 6.64
N GLN A 128 15.35 -40.84 7.88
CA GLN A 128 16.59 -41.50 8.28
C GLN A 128 16.74 -42.71 7.36
N ALA A 129 17.67 -42.62 6.41
CA ALA A 129 18.08 -43.76 5.63
C ALA A 129 18.63 -44.82 6.60
N LEU A 130 17.89 -45.92 6.76
CA LEU A 130 18.38 -47.12 7.42
C LEU A 130 19.65 -47.58 6.68
N PRO A 131 20.74 -47.91 7.39
CA PRO A 131 21.93 -48.44 6.75
C PRO A 131 21.60 -49.80 6.13
N LEU A 132 21.93 -49.96 4.84
CA LEU A 132 21.80 -51.24 4.14
C LEU A 132 22.69 -52.30 4.81
N PRO A 133 22.22 -53.55 4.97
CA PRO A 133 23.09 -54.63 5.40
C PRO A 133 24.02 -55.04 4.24
N ASP A 134 25.33 -54.92 4.48
CA ASP A 134 26.38 -55.45 3.61
C ASP A 134 26.25 -56.96 3.49
N ASN A 135 25.82 -57.44 2.32
CA ASN A 135 25.73 -58.86 2.01
C ASN A 135 26.91 -59.24 1.11
N TYR A 136 28.07 -59.53 1.71
CA TYR A 136 29.21 -60.11 1.01
C TYR A 136 29.01 -61.62 0.82
N ASN A 137 28.23 -61.99 -0.21
CA ASN A 137 28.31 -63.33 -0.78
C ASN A 137 29.41 -63.34 -1.86
N THR A 138 30.62 -63.73 -1.46
CA THR A 138 31.70 -64.05 -2.39
C THR A 138 31.74 -65.57 -2.56
N HIS A 139 31.11 -66.08 -3.61
CA HIS A 139 31.46 -67.38 -4.19
C HIS A 139 32.40 -67.12 -5.36
N ARG A 140 33.71 -67.35 -5.19
CA ARG A 140 34.50 -68.34 -5.95
C ARG A 140 35.96 -68.32 -5.52
#